data_AF-A0AAU8HKL2-F1
#
_entry.id   AF-A0AAU8HKL2-F1
#
_cell.length_a   1.000
_cell.length_b   1.000
_cell.length_c   1.000
_cell.angle_alpha   90.00
_cell.angle_beta   90.00
_cell.angle_gamma   90.00
#
_symmetry.space_group_name_H-M   'P 1'
#
loop_
_entity.id
_entity.type
_entity.pdbx_description
1 polymer ?
#
loop_
_entity_poly.entity_id
_entity_poly.type
_entity_poly.pdbx_seq_one_letter_code
_entity_poly.pdbx_strand_id
1 'polypeptide(L)'
;MTTDEGRARLAEQLVALPVHELVDVLRRVLPHYTEDEPGLRTTLVLATATTDEDTPDVAELALVAWPDRNHHEGGLGADQGLWNEGDCATCAVTLTSNAKRGHCPVCGSGCGLT
;
A
#
# COMPACT_ATOMS: atom_id res chain seq x y z
N MET A 1 16.09 8.41 14.66
CA MET A 1 15.12 7.35 15.01
C MET A 1 13.92 8.01 15.67
N THR A 2 12.71 7.83 15.15
CA THR A 2 11.49 8.35 15.76
C THR A 2 11.12 7.51 16.99
N THR A 3 10.86 8.19 18.12
CA THR A 3 10.36 7.56 19.35
C THR A 3 8.93 7.07 19.14
N ASP A 4 8.44 6.18 20.00
CA ASP A 4 7.06 5.67 19.93
C ASP A 4 6.03 6.80 20.08
N GLU A 5 6.30 7.76 20.97
CA GLU A 5 5.55 9.01 21.11
C GLU A 5 5.57 9.84 19.82
N GLY A 6 6.71 9.88 19.12
CA GLY A 6 6.84 10.55 17.83
C GLY A 6 6.00 9.90 16.73
N ARG A 7 5.87 8.56 16.75
CA ARG A 7 4.99 7.84 15.83
C ARG A 7 3.51 8.09 16.13
N ALA A 8 3.12 8.03 17.40
CA ALA A 8 1.73 8.27 17.81
C ALA A 8 1.27 9.68 17.44
N ARG A 9 2.09 10.70 17.73
CA ARG A 9 1.79 12.09 17.39
C ARG A 9 1.67 12.31 15.89
N LEU A 10 2.51 11.67 15.08
CA LEU A 10 2.42 11.75 13.62
C LEU A 10 1.12 11.11 13.12
N ALA A 11 0.71 9.97 13.67
CA ALA A 11 -0.54 9.32 13.31
C ALA A 11 -1.76 10.21 13.63
N GLU A 12 -1.79 10.83 14.81
CA GLU A 12 -2.85 11.79 15.18
C GLU A 12 -2.91 12.98 14.19
N GLN A 13 -1.75 13.51 13.80
CA GLN A 13 -1.66 14.59 12.84
C GLN A 13 -2.17 14.18 11.46
N LEU A 14 -1.83 12.97 11.00
CA LEU A 14 -2.27 12.46 9.70
C LEU A 14 -3.77 12.15 9.66
N VAL A 15 -4.34 11.62 10.75
CA VAL A 15 -5.79 11.33 10.87
C VAL A 15 -6.63 12.61 10.91
N ALA A 16 -6.07 13.70 11.45
CA ALA A 16 -6.76 14.98 11.50
C ALA A 16 -6.80 15.71 10.14
N LEU A 17 -6.03 15.27 9.14
CA LEU A 17 -6.03 15.90 7.82
C LEU A 17 -7.30 15.57 7.03
N PRO A 18 -7.87 16.55 6.31
CA PRO A 18 -8.80 16.26 5.24
C PRO A 18 -8.20 15.26 4.24
N VAL A 19 -9.01 14.34 3.72
CA VAL A 19 -8.55 13.25 2.83
C VAL A 19 -7.70 13.74 1.65
N HIS A 20 -8.05 14.88 1.04
CA HIS A 20 -7.30 15.45 -0.07
C HIS A 20 -5.90 15.93 0.33
N GLU A 21 -5.74 16.50 1.53
CA GLU A 21 -4.44 16.92 2.05
C GLU A 21 -3.59 15.72 2.48
N LEU A 22 -4.22 14.70 3.07
CA LEU A 22 -3.54 13.44 3.41
C LEU A 22 -2.97 12.78 2.16
N VAL A 23 -3.75 12.69 1.08
CA VAL A 23 -3.30 12.17 -0.22
C VAL A 23 -2.12 12.97 -0.77
N ASP A 24 -2.17 14.30 -0.69
CA ASP A 24 -1.06 15.16 -1.13
C ASP A 24 0.21 14.98 -0.29
N VAL A 25 0.08 14.81 1.03
CA VAL A 25 1.21 14.49 1.91
C VAL A 25 1.79 13.12 1.55
N LEU A 26 0.94 12.11 1.38
CA LEU A 26 1.34 10.77 0.99
C LEU A 26 2.05 10.76 -0.37
N ARG A 27 1.57 11.51 -1.37
CA ARG A 27 2.22 11.66 -2.69
C ARG A 27 3.63 12.27 -2.63
N ARG A 28 3.95 13.05 -1.59
CA ARG A 28 5.26 13.68 -1.43
C ARG A 28 6.27 12.77 -0.73
N VAL A 29 5.81 11.85 0.11
CA VAL A 29 6.67 10.95 0.90
C VAL A 29 6.73 9.54 0.32
N LEU A 30 5.68 9.13 -0.39
CA LEU A 30 5.64 7.91 -1.19
C LEU A 30 6.00 8.27 -2.63
N PRO A 31 6.80 7.45 -3.33
CA PRO A 31 7.05 7.66 -4.74
C PRO A 31 5.72 7.68 -5.51
N HIS A 32 5.39 8.82 -6.10
CA HIS A 32 4.24 9.01 -6.97
C HIS A 32 4.61 8.58 -8.39
N TYR A 33 3.77 7.76 -9.02
CA TYR A 33 3.88 7.51 -10.45
C TYR A 33 2.49 7.47 -11.12
N THR A 34 2.47 7.91 -12.36
CA THR A 34 1.31 8.15 -13.24
C THR A 34 1.17 7.06 -14.29
N GLU A 35 -0.07 6.67 -14.58
CA GLU A 35 -0.41 5.75 -15.68
C GLU A 35 -0.03 6.32 -17.05
N ASP A 36 0.33 5.43 -17.97
CA ASP A 36 0.33 5.69 -19.41
C ASP A 36 -0.14 4.38 -20.08
N GLU A 37 -1.37 4.38 -20.62
CA GLU A 37 -1.98 3.37 -21.52
C GLU A 37 -2.27 1.94 -20.95
N PRO A 38 -3.17 1.15 -21.59
CA PRO A 38 -4.03 0.18 -20.91
C PRO A 38 -3.26 -1.11 -20.61
N GLY A 39 -2.62 -1.14 -19.46
CA GLY A 39 -1.81 -2.28 -19.07
C GLY A 39 -1.04 -2.07 -17.78
N LEU A 40 -1.79 -1.78 -16.71
CA LEU A 40 -1.46 -2.17 -15.33
C LEU A 40 -0.24 -1.48 -14.74
N ARG A 41 -0.42 -0.21 -14.39
CA ARG A 41 0.56 0.56 -13.63
C ARG A 41 -0.05 1.02 -12.31
N THR A 42 -0.05 0.11 -11.33
CA THR A 42 -0.38 0.47 -9.96
C THR A 42 0.88 0.59 -9.11
N THR A 43 1.16 1.83 -8.72
CA THR A 43 2.20 2.19 -7.75
C THR A 43 1.73 1.88 -6.34
N LEU A 44 2.66 1.74 -5.40
CA LEU A 44 2.47 1.75 -3.95
C LEU A 44 1.43 2.77 -3.48
N VAL A 45 0.19 2.31 -3.38
CA VAL A 45 -0.86 2.94 -2.58
C VAL A 45 -0.82 2.29 -1.19
N LEU A 46 -1.40 2.90 -0.15
CA LEU A 46 -1.56 2.21 1.14
C LEU A 46 -2.79 1.28 1.13
N ALA A 47 -3.75 1.58 0.27
CA ALA A 47 -4.95 0.80 0.02
C ALA A 47 -5.47 1.05 -1.40
N THR A 48 -6.11 0.05 -2.00
CA THR A 48 -6.91 0.17 -3.23
C THR A 48 -8.38 0.03 -2.89
N ALA A 49 -9.22 0.85 -3.53
CA ALA A 49 -10.67 0.68 -3.54
C ALA A 49 -11.07 0.29 -4.96
N THR A 50 -11.58 -0.93 -5.15
CA THR A 50 -12.11 -1.39 -6.44
C THR A 50 -13.63 -1.40 -6.37
N THR A 51 -14.27 -0.71 -7.30
CA THR A 51 -15.73 -0.79 -7.51
C THR A 51 -15.98 -1.77 -8.65
N ASP A 52 -16.75 -2.81 -8.38
CA ASP A 52 -17.21 -3.75 -9.41
C ASP A 52 -18.30 -3.07 -10.25
N GLU A 53 -18.23 -3.18 -11.58
CA GLU A 53 -19.26 -2.64 -12.48
C GLU A 53 -20.62 -3.32 -12.26
N ASP A 54 -20.62 -4.58 -11.83
CA ASP A 54 -21.83 -5.36 -11.53
C ASP A 54 -22.42 -5.04 -10.14
N THR A 55 -21.58 -4.53 -9.23
CA THR A 55 -21.99 -4.06 -7.88
C THR A 55 -21.31 -2.73 -7.52
N PRO A 56 -21.69 -1.62 -8.18
CA PRO A 56 -21.00 -0.34 -8.08
C PRO A 56 -21.08 0.30 -6.69
N ASP A 57 -22.01 -0.15 -5.87
CA ASP A 57 -22.25 0.36 -4.51
C ASP A 57 -21.33 -0.27 -3.45
N VAL A 58 -20.55 -1.30 -3.80
CA VAL A 58 -19.63 -1.98 -2.87
C VAL A 58 -18.20 -1.76 -3.34
N ALA A 59 -17.50 -0.84 -2.68
CA ALA A 59 -16.06 -0.70 -2.85
C ALA A 59 -15.35 -1.78 -2.02
N GLU A 60 -14.64 -2.69 -2.69
CA GLU A 60 -13.74 -3.61 -2.02
C GLU A 60 -12.45 -2.87 -1.65
N LEU A 61 -12.15 -2.81 -0.35
CA LEU A 61 -10.97 -2.15 0.18
C LEU A 61 -9.89 -3.20 0.47
N ALA A 62 -8.81 -3.18 -0.31
CA ALA A 62 -7.63 -4.01 -0.07
C ALA A 62 -6.46 -3.13 0.39
N LEU A 63 -5.63 -3.65 1.31
CA LEU A 63 -4.40 -2.96 1.72
C LEU A 63 -3.25 -3.37 0.82
N VAL A 64 -2.34 -2.44 0.56
CA VAL A 64 -1.17 -2.73 -0.27
C VAL A 64 0.06 -2.95 0.60
N ALA A 65 0.71 -4.10 0.42
CA ALA A 65 1.94 -4.42 1.13
C ALA A 65 3.11 -3.57 0.63
N TRP A 66 3.94 -3.11 1.55
CA TRP A 66 5.16 -2.38 1.23
C TRP A 66 6.26 -3.33 0.74
N PRO A 67 6.80 -3.22 -0.49
CA PRO A 67 7.83 -4.12 -1.00
C PRO A 67 9.04 -4.24 -0.07
N ASP A 68 9.57 -5.46 0.04
CA ASP A 68 10.83 -5.70 0.75
C ASP A 68 11.99 -5.11 -0.07
N ARG A 69 12.35 -3.86 0.27
CA ARG A 69 13.41 -3.12 -0.42
C ARG A 69 14.78 -3.76 -0.23
N ASN A 70 15.02 -4.54 0.81
CA ASN A 70 16.30 -5.24 0.96
C ASN A 70 16.38 -6.41 -0.02
N HIS A 71 15.26 -7.10 -0.24
CA HIS A 71 15.16 -8.19 -1.22
C HIS A 71 15.22 -7.68 -2.66
N HIS A 72 14.71 -6.47 -2.92
CA HIS A 72 14.61 -5.87 -4.25
C HIS A 72 15.64 -4.77 -4.54
N GLU A 73 16.77 -4.73 -3.83
CA GLU A 73 17.87 -3.77 -4.06
C GLU A 73 17.43 -2.30 -4.07
N GLY A 74 16.48 -1.96 -3.20
CA GLY A 74 15.88 -0.63 -3.10
C GLY A 74 14.73 -0.37 -4.06
N GLY A 75 14.49 -1.27 -5.02
CA GLY A 75 13.40 -1.25 -5.99
C GLY A 75 12.05 -1.70 -5.41
N LEU A 76 11.01 -1.60 -6.24
CA LEU A 76 9.63 -1.85 -5.84
C LEU A 76 9.13 -3.27 -6.17
N GLY A 77 9.95 -4.12 -6.77
CA GLY A 77 9.51 -5.42 -7.30
C GLY A 77 9.23 -5.37 -8.80
N ALA A 78 8.29 -6.18 -9.29
CA ALA A 78 7.98 -6.24 -10.71
C ALA A 78 7.23 -4.99 -11.17
N ASP A 79 7.55 -4.50 -12.38
CA ASP A 79 6.88 -3.35 -13.01
C ASP A 79 5.60 -3.76 -13.76
N GLN A 80 4.84 -4.69 -13.17
CA GLN A 80 3.63 -5.25 -13.80
C GLN A 80 2.34 -4.82 -13.08
N GLY A 81 2.42 -4.00 -12.03
CA GLY A 81 1.27 -3.59 -11.20
C GLY A 81 1.03 -4.49 -9.99
N LEU A 82 -0.08 -4.28 -9.27
CA LEU A 82 -0.44 -5.04 -8.05
C LEU A 82 -1.10 -6.38 -8.41
N TRP A 83 -0.30 -7.43 -8.57
CA TRP A 83 -0.77 -8.76 -9.00
C TRP A 83 -0.59 -9.86 -7.97
N ASN A 84 0.26 -9.63 -6.97
CA ASN A 84 0.49 -10.63 -5.94
C ASN A 84 -0.48 -10.36 -4.80
N GLU A 85 -1.15 -11.41 -4.35
CA GLU A 85 -2.14 -11.33 -3.27
C GLU A 85 -1.83 -12.35 -2.18
N GLY A 86 -2.31 -12.09 -0.98
CA GLY A 86 -2.30 -13.02 0.13
C GLY A 86 -2.61 -12.36 1.45
N ASP A 87 -2.84 -13.17 2.47
CA ASP A 87 -3.15 -12.67 3.80
C ASP A 87 -1.89 -12.54 4.65
N CYS A 88 -1.84 -11.48 5.46
CA CYS A 88 -0.83 -11.34 6.49
C CYS A 88 -0.98 -12.45 7.53
N ALA A 89 0.01 -13.35 7.66
CA ALA A 89 -0.03 -14.43 8.66
C ALA A 89 -0.14 -13.94 10.12
N THR A 90 0.18 -12.67 10.41
CA THR A 90 0.13 -12.09 11.76
C THR A 90 -1.22 -11.47 12.10
N CYS A 91 -1.80 -10.69 11.19
CA CYS A 91 -3.02 -9.90 11.45
C CYS A 91 -4.21 -10.27 10.56
N ALA A 92 -4.06 -11.28 9.68
CA ALA A 92 -5.07 -11.81 8.77
C ALA A 92 -5.68 -10.79 7.78
N VAL A 93 -5.08 -9.61 7.64
CA VAL A 93 -5.53 -8.65 6.63
C VAL A 93 -5.06 -9.09 5.25
N THR A 94 -5.97 -9.05 4.28
CA THR A 94 -5.70 -9.30 2.87
C THR A 94 -4.86 -8.17 2.28
N LEU A 95 -3.77 -8.56 1.61
CA LEU A 95 -2.78 -7.67 1.05
C LEU A 95 -2.61 -7.89 -0.44
N THR A 96 -2.44 -6.80 -1.18
CA THR A 96 -2.01 -6.82 -2.58
C THR A 96 -0.64 -6.17 -2.74
N SER A 97 0.16 -6.60 -3.71
CA SER A 97 1.48 -6.02 -3.97
C SER A 97 1.97 -6.31 -5.38
N ASN A 98 2.87 -5.46 -5.86
CA ASN A 98 3.64 -5.68 -7.07
C ASN A 98 4.89 -6.56 -6.84
N ALA A 99 5.16 -6.93 -5.58
CA ALA A 99 6.22 -7.83 -5.17
C ALA A 99 5.68 -9.06 -4.43
N LYS A 100 6.30 -10.23 -4.64
CA LYS A 100 5.99 -11.45 -3.88
C LYS A 100 6.48 -11.39 -2.43
N ARG A 101 7.26 -10.37 -2.07
CA ARG A 101 7.76 -10.16 -0.71
C ARG A 101 7.56 -8.70 -0.31
N GLY A 102 6.95 -8.51 0.85
CA GLY A 102 6.70 -7.19 1.39
C GLY A 102 6.45 -7.20 2.88
N HIS A 103 6.09 -6.04 3.42
CA HIS A 103 5.73 -5.83 4.80
C HIS A 103 4.26 -5.42 4.88
N CYS A 104 3.55 -6.04 5.82
CA CYS A 104 2.17 -5.66 6.12
C CYS A 104 2.15 -4.21 6.64
N PRO A 105 1.32 -3.31 6.06
CA PRO A 105 1.24 -1.92 6.51
C PRO A 105 0.59 -1.79 7.90
N VAL A 106 -0.12 -2.82 8.38
CA VAL A 106 -0.82 -2.80 9.67
C VAL A 106 0.11 -3.23 10.82
N CYS A 107 0.80 -4.36 10.67
CA CYS A 107 1.60 -4.94 11.76
C CYS A 107 3.11 -5.00 11.48
N GLY A 108 3.56 -4.60 10.29
CA GLY A 108 4.97 -4.57 9.89
C GLY A 108 5.60 -5.93 9.60
N SER A 109 4.89 -7.05 9.78
CA SER A 109 5.45 -8.39 9.56
C SER A 109 5.79 -8.62 8.08
N GLY A 110 6.88 -9.35 7.83
CA GLY A 110 7.21 -9.82 6.49
C GLY A 110 6.13 -10.77 5.96
N CYS A 111 5.72 -10.55 4.71
CA CYS A 111 4.66 -11.29 4.04
C CYS A 111 5.18 -11.85 2.72
N GLY A 112 4.87 -13.11 2.45
CA GLY A 112 5.02 -13.73 1.14
C GLY A 112 3.67 -13.71 0.43
N LEU A 113 3.62 -13.16 -0.78
CA LEU A 113 2.43 -13.04 -1.60
C LEU A 113 2.60 -13.87 -2.88
N THR A 114 1.50 -14.37 -3.42
CA THR A 114 1.51 -15.30 -4.57
C THR A 114 1.20 -14.61 -5.88
#